data_AF-Q4N2N4-F1
#
_entry.id   AF-Q4N2N4-F1
#
_cell.length_a   1.000
_cell.length_b   1.000
_cell.length_c   1.000
_cell.angle_alpha   90.00
_cell.angle_beta   90.00
_cell.angle_gamma   90.00
#
_symmetry.space_group_name_H-M   'P 1'
#
loop_
_entity.id
_entity.type
_entity.pdbx_description
1 polymer ?
#
loop_
_entity_poly.entity_id
_entity_poly.type
_entity_poly.pdbx_seq_one_letter_code
_entity_poly.pdbx_strand_id
1 'polypeptide(L)'
;MEDWDSKWRLMIKREDEKRVCNRILNERLREKKELEEEIECTFFPKTYKSHPTPGVTEPSTSSYSEPDADALLKLLYPIISEEEEILNELDQLEREEKSRIMELSELIISGIIKYPEESLDKFLSFYRDERLSDISELRNSRIKVIGKLHELEREFNLVCSKEGLDPQAFAKIGFEINNIRGIKEELLNSISLNTLKIRCKIKQEFDQILRSLNPNQFSHKNTMVKNTRLVPKNCYYP
;
A
#
# COMPACT_ATOMS: atom_id res chain seq x y z
N MET A 1 -0.31 -35.10 -24.86
CA MET A 1 0.34 -34.26 -25.90
C MET A 1 -0.33 -32.88 -26.03
N GLU A 2 -1.17 -32.44 -25.07
CA GLU A 2 -2.00 -31.21 -25.14
C GLU A 2 -1.43 -30.00 -24.36
N ASP A 3 -0.26 -30.13 -23.74
CA ASP A 3 0.26 -29.14 -22.80
C ASP A 3 0.91 -27.93 -23.50
N TRP A 4 1.45 -28.13 -24.70
CA TRP A 4 2.16 -27.09 -25.45
C TRP A 4 1.22 -26.07 -26.12
N ASP A 5 0.09 -26.51 -26.68
CA ASP A 5 -0.88 -25.60 -27.32
C ASP A 5 -1.59 -24.70 -26.31
N SER A 6 -1.85 -25.24 -25.11
CA SER A 6 -2.44 -24.45 -24.02
C SER A 6 -1.46 -23.41 -23.50
N LYS A 7 -0.19 -23.79 -23.32
CA LYS A 7 0.88 -22.88 -22.91
C LYS A 7 1.17 -21.79 -23.95
N TRP A 8 1.14 -22.14 -25.23
CA TRP A 8 1.30 -21.17 -26.32
C TRP A 8 0.14 -20.17 -26.34
N ARG A 9 -1.12 -20.64 -26.27
CA ARG A 9 -2.29 -19.74 -26.22
C ARG A 9 -2.26 -18.78 -25.04
N LEU A 10 -1.85 -19.25 -23.85
CA LEU A 10 -1.64 -18.41 -22.68
C LEU A 10 -0.54 -17.36 -22.90
N MET A 11 0.57 -17.74 -23.53
CA MET A 11 1.67 -16.83 -23.83
C MET A 11 1.24 -15.73 -24.83
N ILE A 12 0.50 -16.09 -25.89
CA ILE A 12 -0.06 -15.12 -26.84
C ILE A 12 -1.01 -14.16 -26.13
N LYS A 13 -1.94 -14.69 -25.33
CA LYS A 13 -2.91 -13.86 -24.59
C LYS A 13 -2.22 -12.85 -23.69
N ARG A 14 -1.18 -13.28 -22.96
CA ARG A 14 -0.39 -12.41 -22.08
C ARG A 14 0.36 -11.31 -22.85
N GLU A 15 0.89 -11.65 -24.03
CA GLU A 15 1.57 -10.69 -24.90
C GLU A 15 0.58 -9.65 -25.45
N ASP A 16 -0.63 -10.07 -25.83
CA ASP A 16 -1.67 -9.17 -26.30
C ASP A 16 -2.20 -8.26 -25.17
N GLU A 17 -2.43 -8.80 -23.97
CA GLU A 17 -2.77 -8.01 -22.78
C GLU A 17 -1.68 -6.96 -22.48
N LYS A 18 -0.41 -7.36 -22.57
CA LYS A 18 0.73 -6.45 -22.39
C LYS A 18 0.76 -5.35 -23.45
N ARG A 19 0.47 -5.67 -24.72
CA ARG A 19 0.40 -4.68 -25.81
C ARG A 19 -0.72 -3.68 -25.59
N VAL A 20 -1.89 -4.13 -25.15
CA VAL A 20 -3.02 -3.24 -24.83
C VAL A 20 -2.66 -2.32 -23.67
N CYS A 21 -2.12 -2.86 -22.57
CA CYS A 21 -1.66 -2.05 -21.44
C CYS A 21 -0.60 -1.02 -21.85
N ASN A 22 0.38 -1.41 -22.66
CA ASN A 22 1.39 -0.48 -23.16
C ASN A 22 0.81 0.62 -24.04
N ARG A 23 -0.21 0.30 -24.86
CA ARG A 23 -0.89 1.31 -25.69
C ARG A 23 -1.60 2.34 -24.82
N ILE A 24 -2.39 1.88 -23.85
CA ILE A 24 -3.10 2.75 -22.90
C ILE A 24 -2.10 3.62 -22.12
N LEU A 25 -0.99 3.03 -21.66
CA LEU A 25 0.05 3.76 -20.95
C LEU A 25 0.68 4.83 -21.84
N ASN A 26 1.03 4.51 -23.09
CA ASN A 26 1.63 5.47 -24.01
C ASN A 26 0.67 6.62 -24.37
N GLU A 27 -0.62 6.32 -24.49
CA GLU A 27 -1.65 7.33 -24.72
C GLU A 27 -1.77 8.29 -23.54
N ARG A 28 -1.85 7.77 -22.31
CA ARG A 28 -1.82 8.58 -21.08
C ARG A 28 -0.54 9.40 -20.93
N LEU A 29 0.61 8.84 -21.32
CA LEU A 29 1.88 9.56 -21.29
C LEU A 29 1.91 10.69 -22.33
N ARG A 30 1.31 10.49 -23.50
CA ARG A 30 1.18 11.53 -24.52
C ARG A 30 0.28 12.66 -24.02
N GLU A 31 -0.90 12.33 -23.51
CA GLU A 31 -1.84 13.31 -22.91
C GLU A 31 -1.15 14.10 -21.78
N LYS A 32 -0.41 13.41 -20.91
CA LYS A 32 0.35 14.05 -19.84
C LYS A 32 1.43 15.00 -20.39
N LYS A 33 2.14 14.60 -21.45
CA LYS A 33 3.17 15.43 -22.09
C LYS A 33 2.57 16.67 -22.74
N GLU A 34 1.44 16.52 -23.43
CA GLU A 34 0.70 17.65 -24.03
C GLU A 34 0.22 18.63 -22.95
N LEU A 35 -0.27 18.13 -21.82
CA LEU A 35 -0.64 18.95 -20.68
C LEU A 35 0.57 19.66 -20.03
N GLU A 36 1.72 19.00 -19.94
CA GLU A 36 2.97 19.61 -19.47
C GLU A 36 3.47 20.71 -20.43
N GLU A 37 3.42 20.47 -21.75
CA GLU A 37 3.73 21.46 -22.77
C GLU A 37 2.75 22.64 -22.74
N GLU A 38 1.45 22.41 -22.49
CA GLU A 38 0.46 23.48 -22.31
C GLU A 38 0.79 24.32 -21.08
N ILE A 39 1.17 23.70 -19.96
CA ILE A 39 1.61 24.41 -18.75
C ILE A 39 2.90 25.21 -19.01
N GLU A 40 3.86 24.67 -19.75
CA GLU A 40 5.12 25.34 -20.11
C GLU A 40 4.91 26.49 -21.12
N CYS A 41 3.99 26.33 -22.07
CA CYS A 41 3.64 27.34 -23.07
C CYS A 41 2.66 28.40 -22.55
N THR A 42 1.98 28.14 -21.42
CA THR A 42 1.15 29.11 -20.69
C THR A 42 1.83 29.60 -19.41
N PHE A 43 3.16 29.43 -19.31
CA PHE A 43 3.96 29.85 -18.17
C PHE A 43 3.94 31.38 -18.03
N PHE A 44 2.94 31.89 -17.31
CA PHE A 44 3.04 33.19 -16.66
C PHE A 44 3.97 33.01 -15.46
N PRO A 45 5.12 33.71 -15.40
CA PRO A 45 5.96 33.70 -14.22
C PRO A 45 5.08 34.02 -13.01
N LYS A 46 5.20 33.24 -11.93
CA LYS A 46 4.57 33.59 -10.65
C LYS A 46 5.17 34.91 -10.15
N THR A 47 4.66 36.03 -10.63
CA THR A 47 4.85 37.32 -9.97
C THR A 47 3.90 37.31 -8.79
N TYR A 48 4.30 36.63 -7.71
CA TYR A 48 3.86 37.06 -6.39
C TYR A 48 4.16 38.56 -6.35
N LYS A 49 3.12 39.38 -6.16
CA LYS A 49 3.24 40.84 -6.13
C LYS A 49 4.20 41.25 -5.01
N SER A 50 5.50 41.27 -5.29
CA SER A 50 6.53 41.80 -4.41
C SER A 50 6.56 43.32 -4.60
N HIS A 51 5.79 43.99 -3.75
CA HIS A 51 5.80 45.43 -3.49
C HIS A 51 5.36 46.35 -4.65
N PRO A 52 4.44 47.30 -4.38
CA PRO A 52 4.09 48.30 -5.38
C PRO A 52 5.30 49.20 -5.63
N THR A 53 5.79 49.21 -6.87
CA THR A 53 6.70 50.24 -7.35
C THR A 53 5.90 51.53 -7.50
N PRO A 54 6.32 52.66 -6.89
CA PRO A 54 5.58 53.90 -7.00
C PRO A 54 5.78 54.47 -8.40
N GLY A 55 4.75 54.42 -9.24
CA GLY A 55 4.74 55.16 -10.52
C GLY A 55 4.13 54.47 -11.73
N VAL A 56 3.65 53.22 -11.62
CA VAL A 56 2.94 52.55 -12.73
C VAL A 56 1.47 52.41 -12.37
N THR A 57 0.62 53.17 -13.06
CA THR A 57 -0.84 52.99 -13.04
C THR A 57 -1.16 51.65 -13.70
N GLU A 58 -1.29 50.59 -12.90
CA GLU A 58 -1.87 49.32 -13.34
C GLU A 58 -3.32 49.56 -13.82
N PRO A 59 -3.76 48.90 -14.91
CA PRO A 59 -5.18 48.89 -15.26
C PRO A 59 -5.94 48.19 -14.14
N SER A 60 -6.97 48.87 -13.64
CA SER A 60 -7.80 48.44 -12.52
C SER A 60 -8.56 47.14 -12.81
N THR A 61 -7.93 45.98 -12.60
CA THR A 61 -8.66 44.72 -12.42
C THR A 61 -9.22 44.69 -11.00
N SER A 62 -10.51 45.05 -10.93
CA SER A 62 -11.50 44.77 -9.88
C SER A 62 -10.99 44.19 -8.56
N SER A 63 -11.11 44.98 -7.48
CA SER A 63 -11.70 44.55 -6.19
C SER A 63 -11.53 43.07 -5.84
N TYR A 64 -10.36 42.67 -5.35
CA TYR A 64 -10.18 41.41 -4.62
C TYR A 64 -10.93 41.51 -3.28
N SER A 65 -12.18 41.08 -3.27
CA SER A 65 -12.86 40.66 -2.04
C SER A 65 -12.14 39.40 -1.53
N GLU A 66 -11.90 39.27 -0.23
CA GLU A 66 -11.43 37.99 0.33
C GLU A 66 -12.34 36.86 -0.19
N PRO A 67 -11.78 35.77 -0.74
CA PRO A 67 -12.60 34.71 -1.30
C PRO A 67 -13.50 34.14 -0.20
N ASP A 68 -14.79 34.10 -0.49
CA ASP A 68 -15.82 33.55 0.39
C ASP A 68 -15.48 32.10 0.76
N ALA A 69 -15.56 31.76 2.04
CA ALA A 69 -15.15 30.45 2.55
C ALA A 69 -15.94 29.32 1.87
N ASP A 70 -17.22 29.55 1.58
CA ASP A 70 -18.09 28.60 0.87
C ASP A 70 -17.66 28.39 -0.59
N ALA A 71 -17.10 29.41 -1.23
CA ALA A 71 -16.58 29.31 -2.60
C ALA A 71 -15.26 28.52 -2.63
N LEU A 72 -14.37 28.75 -1.66
CA LEU A 72 -13.15 27.95 -1.49
C LEU A 72 -13.45 26.49 -1.20
N LEU A 73 -14.45 26.22 -0.35
CA LEU A 73 -14.85 24.86 0.01
C LEU A 73 -15.41 24.10 -1.20
N LYS A 74 -16.21 24.76 -2.06
CA LYS A 74 -16.72 24.16 -3.31
C LYS A 74 -15.60 23.77 -4.27
N LEU A 75 -14.55 24.59 -4.35
CA LEU A 75 -13.37 24.29 -5.18
C LEU A 75 -12.55 23.12 -4.62
N LEU A 76 -12.47 23.00 -3.30
CA LEU A 76 -11.74 21.91 -2.65
C LEU A 76 -12.53 20.60 -2.52
N TYR A 77 -13.85 20.64 -2.58
CA TYR A 77 -14.67 19.45 -2.32
C TYR A 77 -14.26 18.20 -3.12
N PRO A 78 -13.95 18.30 -4.43
CA PRO A 78 -13.43 17.14 -5.18
C PRO A 78 -12.10 16.62 -4.63
N ILE A 79 -11.17 17.52 -4.31
CA ILE A 79 -9.84 17.19 -3.76
C ILE A 79 -9.98 16.54 -2.37
N ILE A 80 -10.85 17.08 -1.52
CA ILE A 80 -11.11 16.52 -0.18
C ILE A 80 -11.71 15.12 -0.31
N SER A 81 -12.68 14.93 -1.20
CA SER A 81 -13.29 13.62 -1.44
C SER A 81 -12.26 12.58 -1.90
N GLU A 82 -11.36 12.96 -2.80
CA GLU A 82 -10.28 12.07 -3.25
C GLU A 82 -9.26 11.80 -2.15
N GLU A 83 -8.93 12.79 -1.31
CA GLU A 83 -8.08 12.60 -0.13
C GLU A 83 -8.69 11.56 0.82
N GLU A 84 -9.98 11.66 1.13
CA GLU A 84 -10.69 10.71 1.98
C GLU A 84 -10.69 9.29 1.40
N GLU A 85 -10.91 9.15 0.09
CA GLU A 85 -10.82 7.85 -0.59
C GLU A 85 -9.41 7.24 -0.49
N ILE A 86 -8.37 8.05 -0.68
CA ILE A 86 -6.98 7.61 -0.56
C ILE A 86 -6.67 7.16 0.88
N LEU A 87 -7.11 7.92 1.88
CA LEU A 87 -6.92 7.57 3.29
C LEU A 87 -7.65 6.27 3.66
N ASN A 88 -8.86 6.07 3.15
CA ASN A 88 -9.60 4.82 3.33
C ASN A 88 -8.88 3.62 2.67
N GLU A 89 -8.29 3.81 1.49
CA GLU A 89 -7.48 2.78 0.84
C GLU A 89 -6.23 2.43 1.67
N LEU A 90 -5.56 3.42 2.27
CA LEU A 90 -4.42 3.18 3.16
C LEU A 90 -4.80 2.36 4.39
N ASP A 91 -5.88 2.74 5.07
CA ASP A 91 -6.37 1.99 6.24
C ASP A 91 -6.77 0.55 5.86
N GLN A 92 -7.40 0.37 4.70
CA GLN A 92 -7.74 -0.95 4.18
C GLN A 92 -6.48 -1.80 3.93
N LEU A 93 -5.43 -1.25 3.32
CA LEU A 93 -4.17 -1.96 3.09
C LEU A 93 -3.51 -2.40 4.41
N GLU A 94 -3.58 -1.60 5.47
CA GLU A 94 -3.06 -1.99 6.78
C GLU A 94 -3.87 -3.13 7.41
N ARG A 95 -5.20 -3.09 7.30
CA ARG A 95 -6.08 -4.15 7.79
C ARG A 95 -5.84 -5.46 7.04
N GLU A 96 -5.68 -5.40 5.72
CA GLU A 96 -5.37 -6.56 4.89
C GLU A 96 -3.99 -7.15 5.23
N GLU A 97 -2.96 -6.32 5.42
CA GLU A 97 -1.63 -6.78 5.84
C GLU A 97 -1.72 -7.56 7.16
N LYS A 98 -2.44 -7.02 8.15
CA LYS A 98 -2.65 -7.68 9.46
C LYS A 98 -3.43 -8.99 9.31
N SER A 99 -4.50 -9.02 8.51
CA SER A 99 -5.30 -10.24 8.27
C SER A 99 -4.45 -11.35 7.67
N ARG A 100 -3.68 -11.05 6.61
CA ARG A 100 -2.81 -12.04 5.95
C ARG A 100 -1.75 -12.61 6.90
N ILE A 101 -1.15 -11.77 7.74
CA ILE A 101 -0.20 -12.24 8.76
C ILE A 101 -0.88 -13.21 9.72
N MET A 102 -2.09 -12.89 10.19
CA MET A 102 -2.85 -13.76 11.10
C MET A 102 -3.21 -15.09 10.44
N GLU A 103 -3.76 -15.06 9.22
CA GLU A 103 -4.14 -16.25 8.45
C GLU A 103 -2.94 -17.18 8.21
N LEU A 104 -1.80 -16.62 7.80
CA LEU A 104 -0.56 -17.38 7.63
C LEU A 104 -0.07 -17.95 8.97
N SER A 105 -0.19 -17.20 10.06
CA SER A 105 0.20 -17.66 11.40
C SER A 105 -0.64 -18.86 11.85
N GLU A 106 -1.96 -18.79 11.69
CA GLU A 106 -2.88 -19.88 12.01
C GLU A 106 -2.62 -21.12 11.16
N LEU A 107 -2.29 -20.93 9.87
CA LEU A 107 -1.94 -22.02 8.96
C LEU A 107 -0.65 -22.72 9.40
N ILE A 108 0.38 -21.96 9.78
CA ILE A 108 1.64 -22.50 10.31
C ILE A 108 1.39 -23.28 11.61
N ILE A 109 0.66 -22.70 12.56
CA ILE A 109 0.34 -23.34 13.85
C ILE A 109 -0.41 -24.65 13.61
N SER A 110 -1.46 -24.62 12.79
CA SER A 110 -2.27 -25.80 12.45
C SER A 110 -1.44 -26.88 11.75
N GLY A 111 -0.55 -26.47 10.84
CA GLY A 111 0.36 -27.36 10.12
C GLY A 111 1.33 -28.08 11.05
N ILE A 112 1.97 -27.34 11.97
CA ILE A 112 2.91 -27.89 12.96
C ILE A 112 2.19 -28.89 13.89
N ILE A 113 0.98 -28.57 14.36
CA ILE A 113 0.20 -29.46 15.24
C ILE A 113 -0.23 -30.73 14.51
N LYS A 114 -0.59 -30.62 13.22
CA LYS A 114 -1.07 -31.75 12.41
C LYS A 114 0.07 -32.67 11.96
N TYR A 115 1.24 -32.11 11.69
CA TYR A 115 2.40 -32.83 11.18
C TYR A 115 3.66 -32.55 12.03
N PRO A 116 3.69 -33.03 13.29
CA PRO A 116 4.78 -32.73 14.23
C PRO A 116 6.13 -33.34 13.83
N GLU A 117 6.11 -34.36 12.97
CA GLU A 117 7.31 -35.06 12.48
C GLU A 117 8.01 -34.30 11.35
N GLU A 118 7.37 -33.28 10.77
CA GLU A 118 7.96 -32.49 9.69
C GLU A 118 8.97 -31.46 10.22
N SER A 119 10.02 -31.20 9.43
CA SER A 119 11.01 -30.19 9.79
C SER A 119 10.39 -28.79 9.82
N LEU A 120 10.67 -28.06 10.89
CA LEU A 120 10.32 -26.64 11.04
C LEU A 120 10.86 -25.77 9.89
N ASP A 121 11.96 -26.18 9.25
CA ASP A 121 12.54 -25.47 8.11
C ASP A 121 11.58 -25.42 6.90
N LYS A 122 10.74 -26.44 6.72
CA LYS A 122 9.73 -26.44 5.65
C LYS A 122 8.65 -25.40 5.90
N PHE A 123 8.15 -25.35 7.13
CA PHE A 123 7.17 -24.34 7.56
C PHE A 123 7.74 -22.93 7.46
N LEU A 124 9.00 -22.73 7.86
CA LEU A 124 9.70 -21.46 7.72
C LEU A 124 9.87 -21.06 6.26
N SER A 125 10.26 -22.00 5.38
CA SER A 125 10.41 -21.70 3.95
C SER A 125 9.08 -21.30 3.34
N PHE A 126 8.01 -22.06 3.61
CA PHE A 126 6.67 -21.73 3.14
C PHE A 126 6.23 -20.35 3.62
N TYR A 127 6.30 -20.09 4.94
CA TYR A 127 5.92 -18.79 5.50
C TYR A 127 6.71 -17.64 4.87
N ARG A 128 8.02 -17.84 4.70
CA ARG A 128 8.88 -16.82 4.10
C ARG A 128 8.48 -16.51 2.66
N ASP A 129 8.20 -17.53 1.85
CA ASP A 129 7.92 -17.34 0.44
C ASP A 129 6.55 -16.65 0.25
N GLU A 130 5.54 -17.03 1.03
CA GLU A 130 4.23 -16.34 1.08
C GLU A 130 4.36 -14.90 1.57
N ARG A 131 5.06 -14.66 2.70
CA ARG A 131 5.24 -13.31 3.24
C ARG A 131 6.04 -12.40 2.31
N LEU A 132 7.01 -12.93 1.56
CA LEU A 132 7.72 -12.15 0.54
C LEU A 132 6.79 -11.74 -0.59
N SER A 133 5.86 -12.61 -1.00
CA SER A 133 4.84 -12.28 -1.98
C SER A 133 3.92 -11.16 -1.47
N ASP A 134 3.36 -11.32 -0.26
CA ASP A 134 2.51 -10.31 0.38
C ASP A 134 3.19 -8.94 0.47
N ILE A 135 4.45 -8.91 0.93
CA ILE A 135 5.22 -7.68 1.07
C ILE A 135 5.46 -7.04 -0.30
N SER A 136 5.64 -7.82 -1.36
CA SER A 136 5.77 -7.31 -2.72
C SER A 136 4.47 -6.70 -3.23
N GLU A 137 3.34 -7.38 -3.02
CA GLU A 137 2.01 -6.87 -3.41
C GLU A 137 1.68 -5.57 -2.67
N LEU A 138 1.89 -5.55 -1.35
CA LEU A 138 1.63 -4.39 -0.52
C LEU A 138 2.48 -3.19 -0.93
N ARG A 139 3.75 -3.40 -1.30
CA ARG A 139 4.60 -2.32 -1.85
C ARG A 139 4.01 -1.75 -3.13
N ASN A 140 3.58 -2.62 -4.04
CA ASN A 140 3.01 -2.17 -5.31
C ASN A 140 1.73 -1.36 -5.06
N SER A 141 0.88 -1.78 -4.11
CA SER A 141 -0.30 -1.02 -3.70
C SER A 141 0.06 0.32 -3.07
N ARG A 142 1.03 0.37 -2.15
CA ARG A 142 1.52 1.62 -1.55
C ARG A 142 2.09 2.58 -2.62
N ILE A 143 2.82 2.08 -3.62
CA ILE A 143 3.33 2.88 -4.75
C ILE A 143 2.18 3.47 -5.57
N LYS A 144 1.11 2.71 -5.81
CA LYS A 144 -0.08 3.24 -6.50
C LYS A 144 -0.73 4.38 -5.70
N VAL A 145 -0.84 4.22 -4.38
CA VAL A 145 -1.36 5.27 -3.49
C VAL A 145 -0.47 6.51 -3.52
N ILE A 146 0.86 6.36 -3.48
CA ILE A 146 1.79 7.49 -3.68
C ILE A 146 1.51 8.21 -5.00
N GLY A 147 1.23 7.47 -6.08
CA GLY A 147 0.82 8.04 -7.36
C GLY A 147 -0.46 8.87 -7.27
N LYS A 148 -1.48 8.37 -6.55
CA LYS A 148 -2.72 9.12 -6.31
C LYS A 148 -2.49 10.39 -5.51
N LEU A 149 -1.72 10.32 -4.40
CA LEU A 149 -1.34 11.49 -3.60
C LEU A 149 -0.58 12.54 -4.41
N HIS A 150 0.26 12.09 -5.34
CA HIS A 150 1.00 13.00 -6.22
C HIS A 150 0.07 13.70 -7.24
N GLU A 151 -0.89 12.98 -7.80
CA GLU A 151 -1.88 13.60 -8.71
C GLU A 151 -2.78 14.57 -7.95
N LEU A 152 -3.24 14.19 -6.75
CA LEU A 152 -4.04 15.06 -5.88
C LEU A 152 -3.31 16.39 -5.56
N GLU A 153 -2.00 16.30 -5.26
CA GLU A 153 -1.17 17.49 -5.07
C GLU A 153 -1.10 18.35 -6.34
N ARG A 154 -1.01 17.73 -7.51
CA ARG A 154 -0.97 18.43 -8.79
C ARG A 154 -2.31 19.13 -9.08
N GLU A 155 -3.43 18.45 -8.88
CA GLU A 155 -4.76 19.01 -9.06
C GLU A 155 -4.99 20.23 -8.18
N PHE A 156 -4.62 20.15 -6.90
CA PHE A 156 -4.66 21.29 -6.00
C PHE A 156 -3.84 22.48 -6.52
N ASN A 157 -2.61 22.24 -6.99
CA ASN A 157 -1.78 23.30 -7.55
C ASN A 157 -2.36 23.91 -8.83
N LEU A 158 -3.03 23.10 -9.67
CA LEU A 158 -3.74 23.57 -10.86
C LEU A 158 -4.94 24.44 -10.48
N VAL A 159 -5.73 24.06 -9.49
CA VAL A 159 -6.85 24.87 -8.96
C VAL A 159 -6.34 26.22 -8.46
N CYS A 160 -5.28 26.23 -7.63
CA CYS A 160 -4.68 27.46 -7.14
C CYS A 160 -4.21 28.38 -8.28
N SER A 161 -3.61 27.79 -9.32
CA SER A 161 -3.09 28.55 -10.47
C SER A 161 -4.19 29.11 -11.36
N LYS A 162 -5.25 28.33 -11.62
CA LYS A 162 -6.41 28.74 -12.43
C LYS A 162 -7.20 29.87 -11.77
N GLU A 163 -7.42 29.76 -10.48
CA GLU A 163 -8.20 30.73 -9.70
C GLU A 163 -7.36 31.91 -9.18
N GLY A 164 -6.03 31.88 -9.40
CA GLY A 164 -5.12 32.92 -8.90
C GLY A 164 -5.10 33.03 -7.37
N LEU A 165 -5.29 31.90 -6.68
CA LEU A 165 -5.38 31.83 -5.22
C LEU A 165 -4.04 31.44 -4.60
N ASP A 166 -3.73 32.05 -3.47
CA ASP A 166 -2.60 31.62 -2.62
C ASP A 166 -2.97 30.31 -1.91
N PRO A 167 -2.17 29.23 -1.99
CA PRO A 167 -2.39 28.00 -1.23
C PRO A 167 -2.67 28.22 0.27
N GLN A 168 -2.11 29.28 0.87
CA GLN A 168 -2.36 29.63 2.28
C GLN A 168 -3.79 30.11 2.54
N ALA A 169 -4.52 30.56 1.53
CA ALA A 169 -5.93 30.93 1.68
C ALA A 169 -6.80 29.74 2.11
N PHE A 170 -6.44 28.53 1.66
CA PHE A 170 -7.14 27.29 2.01
C PHE A 170 -6.86 26.82 3.44
N ALA A 171 -5.76 27.25 4.06
CA ALA A 171 -5.50 26.96 5.47
C ALA A 171 -6.57 27.58 6.39
N LYS A 172 -7.17 28.71 6.00
CA LYS A 172 -8.29 29.34 6.75
C LYS A 172 -9.54 28.44 6.81
N ILE A 173 -9.72 27.54 5.85
CA ILE A 173 -10.82 26.57 5.82
C ILE A 173 -10.37 25.17 6.27
N GLY A 174 -9.17 25.06 6.85
CA GLY A 174 -8.66 23.82 7.46
C GLY A 174 -8.05 22.82 6.48
N PHE A 175 -7.84 23.19 5.21
CA PHE A 175 -7.18 22.33 4.24
C PHE A 175 -5.70 22.70 4.09
N GLU A 176 -4.82 21.72 4.32
CA GLU A 176 -3.37 21.91 4.24
C GLU A 176 -2.71 20.88 3.32
N ILE A 177 -2.20 21.36 2.18
CA ILE A 177 -1.47 20.52 1.21
C ILE A 177 -0.21 19.85 1.81
N ASN A 178 0.33 20.41 2.89
CA ASN A 178 1.48 19.83 3.58
C ASN A 178 1.14 18.49 4.26
N ASN A 179 -0.12 18.24 4.62
CA ASN A 179 -0.55 16.95 5.15
C ASN A 179 -0.40 15.85 4.10
N ILE A 180 -0.87 16.10 2.87
CA ILE A 180 -0.73 15.20 1.72
C ILE A 180 0.75 14.89 1.45
N ARG A 181 1.62 15.92 1.52
CA ARG A 181 3.08 15.74 1.38
C ARG A 181 3.67 14.89 2.50
N GLY A 182 3.26 15.12 3.75
CA GLY A 182 3.68 14.35 4.90
C GLY A 182 3.33 12.87 4.77
N ILE A 183 2.07 12.56 4.40
CA ILE A 183 1.61 11.18 4.15
C ILE A 183 2.44 10.53 3.06
N LYS A 184 2.69 11.24 1.95
CA LYS A 184 3.52 10.75 0.84
C LYS A 184 4.94 10.40 1.28
N GLU A 185 5.58 11.26 2.08
CA GLU A 185 6.92 11.02 2.62
C GLU A 185 6.95 9.84 3.59
N GLU A 186 5.99 9.77 4.50
CA GLU A 186 5.84 8.64 5.43
C GLU A 186 5.68 7.31 4.66
N LEU A 187 4.81 7.31 3.65
CA LEU A 187 4.55 6.13 2.83
C LEU A 187 5.78 5.70 2.03
N LEU A 188 6.52 6.65 1.45
CA LEU A 188 7.81 6.38 0.80
C LEU A 188 8.82 5.77 1.77
N ASN A 189 8.92 6.32 2.99
CA ASN A 189 9.82 5.83 4.03
C ASN A 189 9.43 4.43 4.54
N SER A 190 8.14 4.08 4.50
CA SER A 190 7.65 2.75 4.87
C SER A 190 8.07 1.65 3.87
N ILE A 191 8.39 2.00 2.62
CA ILE A 191 8.77 1.06 1.56
C ILE A 191 10.25 0.69 1.72
N SER A 192 10.50 -0.38 2.49
CA SER A 192 11.87 -0.89 2.68
C SER A 192 12.44 -1.57 1.43
N LEU A 193 13.40 -0.96 0.75
CA LEU A 193 14.13 -1.61 -0.35
C LEU A 193 15.17 -2.64 0.12
N ASN A 194 15.45 -2.69 1.42
CA ASN A 194 16.49 -3.55 1.97
C ASN A 194 16.00 -4.98 2.16
N THR A 195 16.33 -5.85 1.21
CA THR A 195 15.96 -7.27 1.19
C THR A 195 16.42 -8.04 2.41
N LEU A 196 17.56 -7.69 3.00
CA LEU A 196 18.05 -8.32 4.23
C LEU A 196 17.18 -7.95 5.43
N LYS A 197 16.83 -6.67 5.59
CA LYS A 197 15.92 -6.22 6.67
C LYS A 197 14.57 -6.92 6.57
N ILE A 198 14.02 -7.07 5.36
CA ILE A 198 12.76 -7.80 5.14
C ILE A 198 12.88 -9.25 5.62
N ARG A 199 13.93 -9.96 5.19
CA ARG A 199 14.15 -11.37 5.57
C ARG A 199 14.33 -11.52 7.08
N CYS A 200 15.02 -10.58 7.73
CA CYS A 200 15.13 -10.54 9.19
C CYS A 200 13.77 -10.33 9.86
N LYS A 201 12.94 -9.40 9.37
CA LYS A 201 11.58 -9.16 9.89
C LYS A 201 10.71 -10.42 9.78
N ILE A 202 10.68 -11.05 8.61
CA ILE A 202 9.90 -12.29 8.37
C ILE A 202 10.35 -13.40 9.32
N LYS A 203 11.66 -13.56 9.54
CA LYS A 203 12.18 -14.55 10.49
C LYS A 203 11.71 -14.24 11.91
N GLN A 204 11.74 -12.98 12.33
CA GLN A 204 11.25 -12.57 13.65
C GLN A 204 9.75 -12.80 13.80
N GLU A 205 8.95 -12.51 12.77
CA GLU A 205 7.51 -12.83 12.72
C GLU A 205 7.30 -14.34 12.92
N PHE A 206 8.05 -15.18 12.20
CA PHE A 206 7.99 -16.64 12.36
C PHE A 206 8.40 -17.12 13.76
N ASP A 207 9.49 -16.59 14.31
CA ASP A 207 9.93 -16.91 15.67
C ASP A 207 8.87 -16.52 16.72
N GLN A 208 8.12 -15.44 16.49
CA GLN A 208 7.00 -15.04 17.34
C GLN A 208 5.83 -16.03 17.25
N ILE A 209 5.49 -16.49 16.03
CA ILE A 209 4.48 -17.54 15.82
C ILE A 209 4.88 -18.80 16.60
N LEU A 210 6.15 -19.21 16.50
CA LEU A 210 6.63 -20.38 17.24
C LEU A 210 6.54 -20.21 18.76
N ARG A 211 6.81 -19.01 19.29
CA ARG A 211 6.65 -18.73 20.73
C ARG A 211 5.20 -18.75 21.20
N SER A 212 4.25 -18.48 20.30
CA SER A 212 2.82 -18.50 20.61
C SER A 212 2.24 -19.92 20.69
N LEU A 213 2.97 -20.94 20.21
CA LEU A 213 2.60 -22.35 20.36
C LEU A 213 2.66 -22.75 21.84
N ASN A 214 1.50 -22.95 22.47
CA ASN A 214 1.43 -23.45 23.84
C ASN A 214 1.83 -24.94 23.92
N PRO A 215 2.80 -25.33 24.79
CA PRO A 215 3.20 -26.73 24.98
C PRO A 215 2.05 -27.66 25.40
N ASN A 216 1.01 -27.11 26.03
CA ASN A 216 -0.14 -27.88 26.53
C ASN A 216 -1.04 -28.46 25.43
N GLN A 217 -0.92 -28.01 24.17
CA GLN A 217 -1.67 -28.58 23.04
C GLN A 217 -1.07 -29.91 22.54
N PHE A 218 0.20 -30.20 22.85
CA PHE A 218 0.85 -31.48 22.51
C PHE A 218 0.56 -32.62 23.51
N SER A 219 0.06 -32.30 24.70
CA SER A 219 -0.14 -33.28 25.80
C SER A 219 -1.43 -34.11 25.67
N HIS A 220 -2.47 -33.59 25.01
CA HIS A 220 -3.80 -34.21 25.02
C HIS A 220 -4.02 -35.37 24.04
N LYS A 221 -3.05 -35.74 23.19
CA LYS A 221 -3.18 -36.89 22.28
C LYS A 221 -2.33 -38.12 22.65
N ASN A 222 -1.37 -38.00 23.57
CA ASN A 222 -0.48 -39.12 23.95
C ASN A 222 -0.84 -39.83 25.26
N THR A 223 -1.93 -39.45 25.93
CA THR A 223 -2.35 -40.05 27.22
C THR A 223 -3.35 -41.22 27.09
N MET A 224 -3.76 -41.60 25.87
CA MET A 224 -4.75 -42.68 25.65
C MET A 224 -4.14 -44.03 25.19
N VAL A 225 -2.81 -44.18 25.11
CA VAL A 225 -2.16 -45.42 24.61
C VAL A 225 -1.33 -46.17 25.68
N LYS A 226 -1.24 -45.68 26.92
CA LYS A 226 -0.39 -46.30 27.97
C LYS A 226 -1.12 -46.99 29.14
N ASN A 227 -2.39 -47.39 28.97
CA ASN A 227 -3.11 -48.18 29.98
C ASN A 227 -3.61 -49.53 29.46
N THR A 228 -2.70 -50.33 28.90
CA THR A 228 -2.84 -51.80 28.83
C THR A 228 -1.54 -52.43 29.28
N ARG A 229 -1.22 -52.32 30.58
CA ARG A 229 -0.24 -53.20 31.22
C ARG A 229 -0.88 -54.57 31.38
N LEU A 230 -0.47 -55.48 30.49
CA LEU A 230 -0.53 -56.92 30.69
C LEU A 230 0.07 -57.26 32.06
N VAL A 231 -0.72 -57.91 32.91
CA VAL A 231 -0.28 -58.49 34.18
C VAL A 231 0.53 -59.75 33.87
N PRO A 232 1.80 -59.89 34.30
CA PRO A 232 2.52 -61.15 34.20
C PRO A 232 1.98 -62.12 35.26
N LYS A 233 1.54 -63.31 34.83
CA LYS A 233 1.28 -64.45 35.72
C LYS A 233 2.62 -64.89 36.32
N ASN A 234 2.81 -64.65 37.61
CA ASN A 234 3.88 -65.29 38.38
C ASN A 234 3.50 -66.76 38.62
N CYS A 235 4.25 -67.66 37.98
CA CYS A 235 4.30 -69.07 38.35
C CYS A 235 5.48 -69.27 39.31
N TYR A 236 5.20 -69.60 40.57
CA TYR A 236 6.06 -70.44 41.39
C TYR A 236 5.14 -71.33 42.24
N TYR A 237 5.16 -72.63 41.94
CA TYR A 237 4.63 -73.68 42.81
C TYR A 237 5.74 -74.10 43.79
N PRO A 238 5.40 -74.56 45.01
CA PRO A 238 6.34 -75.21 45.92
C PRO A 238 6.84 -76.56 45.40
#